data_AF-A0A258DSH4-F1
#
_entry.id   AF-A0A258DSH4-F1
#
_cell.length_a   1.000
_cell.length_b   1.000
_cell.length_c   1.000
_cell.angle_alpha   90.00
_cell.angle_beta   90.00
_cell.angle_gamma   90.00
#
_symmetry.space_group_name_H-M   'P 1'
#
loop_
_entity.id
_entity.type
_entity.pdbx_description
1 polymer ?
#
loop_
_entity_poly.entity_id
_entity_poly.type
_entity_poly.pdbx_seq_one_letter_code
_entity_poly.pdbx_strand_id
1 'polypeptide(L)'
;SLADWAWISFAHFPVLKTNSPNKFFDALAAGKPILVNHKGWVYDLVKTHQIGIPFLPGKWEKSFDKLAMFENQHHLSAQMGNRARLLAEQVFSKDQAVSRLLDTIQPSQKSTPGAEVDIRTA
;
A
#
# COMPACT_ATOMS: atom_id res chain seq x y z
N SER A 1 18.46 7.95 4.60
CA SER A 1 17.57 6.89 4.10
C SER A 1 18.42 5.93 3.27
N LEU A 2 18.25 4.60 3.39
CA LEU A 2 19.01 3.61 2.60
C LEU A 2 18.31 3.15 1.31
N ALA A 3 17.01 3.42 1.17
CA ALA A 3 16.23 3.13 -0.03
C ALA A 3 15.15 4.20 -0.24
N ASP A 4 14.88 4.52 -1.50
CA ASP A 4 13.89 5.55 -1.88
C ASP A 4 12.51 4.98 -2.17
N TRP A 5 12.45 3.73 -2.65
CA TRP A 5 11.22 3.04 -3.02
C TRP A 5 11.20 1.63 -2.44
N ALA A 6 10.00 1.10 -2.20
CA ALA A 6 9.79 -0.29 -1.86
C ALA A 6 9.04 -1.00 -2.99
N TRP A 7 9.56 -2.12 -3.47
CA TRP A 7 8.90 -2.91 -4.52
C TRP A 7 8.19 -4.12 -3.95
N ILE A 8 6.87 -4.11 -4.03
CA ILE A 8 6.01 -5.25 -3.73
C ILE A 8 5.78 -6.02 -5.03
N SER A 9 6.57 -7.08 -5.20
CA SER A 9 6.61 -7.86 -6.43
C SER A 9 6.17 -9.30 -6.20
N PHE A 10 5.27 -9.78 -7.05
CA PHE A 10 4.83 -11.18 -7.06
C PHE A 10 4.76 -11.71 -8.49
N ALA A 11 4.93 -13.03 -8.65
CA ALA A 11 4.63 -13.70 -9.90
C ALA A 11 3.12 -13.63 -10.22
N HIS A 12 2.75 -13.70 -11.51
CA HIS A 12 1.37 -13.48 -11.96
C HIS A 12 0.49 -14.73 -11.88
N PHE A 13 0.55 -15.45 -10.77
CA PHE A 13 -0.34 -16.57 -10.49
C PHE A 13 -1.63 -16.06 -9.82
N PRO A 14 -2.83 -16.60 -10.17
CA PRO A 14 -4.09 -16.16 -9.59
C PRO A 14 -4.10 -16.15 -8.05
N VAL A 15 -3.53 -17.17 -7.42
CA VAL A 15 -3.45 -17.32 -5.95
C VAL A 15 -2.66 -16.20 -5.27
N LEU A 16 -1.72 -15.56 -5.96
CA LEU A 16 -0.89 -14.51 -5.38
C LEU A 16 -1.58 -13.13 -5.37
N LYS A 17 -2.78 -12.99 -5.96
CA LYS A 17 -3.51 -11.71 -6.00
C LYS A 17 -4.17 -11.33 -4.67
N THR A 18 -4.40 -12.31 -3.80
CA THR A 18 -5.11 -12.16 -2.53
C THR A 18 -4.21 -12.35 -1.32
N ASN A 19 -2.90 -12.32 -1.54
CA ASN A 19 -1.93 -12.40 -0.46
C ASN A 19 -2.00 -11.17 0.46
N SER A 20 -1.44 -11.32 1.66
CA SER A 20 -1.20 -10.22 2.60
C SER A 20 0.30 -10.02 2.73
N PRO A 21 0.91 -9.12 1.93
CA PRO A 21 2.36 -8.96 1.92
C PRO A 21 2.79 -8.13 3.13
N ASN A 22 3.39 -8.77 4.14
CA ASN A 22 3.91 -8.08 5.33
C ASN A 22 4.84 -6.90 4.98
N LYS A 23 5.66 -7.06 3.92
CA LYS A 23 6.59 -6.02 3.46
C LYS A 23 5.91 -4.79 2.88
N PHE A 24 4.65 -4.88 2.47
CA PHE A 24 3.87 -3.70 2.09
C PHE A 24 3.58 -2.83 3.31
N PHE A 25 3.12 -3.41 4.43
CA PHE A 25 2.83 -2.65 5.65
C PHE A 25 4.10 -2.04 6.25
N ASP A 26 5.21 -2.79 6.26
CA ASP A 26 6.52 -2.27 6.68
C ASP A 26 6.92 -1.04 5.84
N ALA A 27 6.72 -1.10 4.52
CA ALA A 27 7.04 0.00 3.61
C ALA A 27 6.15 1.23 3.83
N LEU A 28 4.85 1.04 4.03
CA LEU A 28 3.93 2.14 4.37
C LEU A 28 4.35 2.80 5.69
N ALA A 29 4.61 2.00 6.73
CA ALA A 29 5.07 2.50 8.02
C ALA A 29 6.42 3.22 7.91
N ALA A 30 7.31 2.78 7.03
CA ALA A 30 8.58 3.46 6.74
C ALA A 30 8.43 4.71 5.85
N GLY A 31 7.20 5.08 5.46
CA GLY A 31 6.92 6.22 4.58
C GLY A 31 7.53 6.05 3.19
N LYS A 32 7.56 4.83 2.67
CA LYS A 32 8.16 4.52 1.38
C LYS A 32 7.10 4.50 0.28
N PRO A 33 7.33 5.21 -0.83
CA PRO A 33 6.49 5.07 -2.01
C PRO A 33 6.65 3.66 -2.60
N ILE A 34 5.56 3.16 -3.18
CA ILE A 34 5.40 1.75 -3.51
C ILE A 34 5.49 1.51 -5.02
N LEU A 35 6.30 0.53 -5.41
CA LEU A 35 6.23 -0.09 -6.73
C LEU A 35 5.45 -1.41 -6.62
N VAL A 36 4.50 -1.64 -7.52
CA VAL A 36 3.69 -2.87 -7.51
C VAL A 36 3.52 -3.44 -8.91
N ASN A 37 3.85 -4.72 -9.11
CA ASN A 37 3.81 -5.33 -10.44
C ASN A 37 2.53 -6.13 -10.75
N HIS A 38 1.67 -6.36 -9.76
CA HIS A 38 0.46 -7.16 -9.91
C HIS A 38 -0.79 -6.31 -9.63
N LYS A 39 -1.94 -6.78 -10.10
CA LYS A 39 -3.25 -6.22 -9.73
C LYS A 39 -3.74 -6.85 -8.42
N GLY A 40 -4.77 -6.26 -7.82
CA GLY A 40 -5.34 -6.67 -6.54
C GLY A 40 -5.43 -5.48 -5.59
N TRP A 41 -5.78 -5.75 -4.34
CA TRP A 41 -6.04 -4.71 -3.34
C TRP A 41 -4.82 -3.78 -3.13
N VAL A 42 -3.58 -4.31 -3.13
CA VAL A 42 -2.36 -3.48 -3.02
C VAL A 42 -2.27 -2.47 -4.17
N TYR A 43 -2.51 -2.90 -5.41
CA TYR A 43 -2.52 -2.01 -6.57
C TYR A 43 -3.62 -0.96 -6.50
N ASP A 44 -4.79 -1.35 -6.01
CA ASP A 44 -5.91 -0.43 -5.83
C ASP A 44 -5.57 0.64 -4.78
N LEU A 45 -4.91 0.28 -3.67
CA LEU A 45 -4.42 1.25 -2.69
C LEU A 45 -3.35 2.17 -3.26
N VAL A 46 -2.40 1.62 -4.02
CA VAL A 46 -1.36 2.42 -4.68
C VAL A 46 -1.98 3.52 -5.55
N LYS A 47 -3.02 3.19 -6.30
CA LYS A 47 -3.73 4.16 -7.14
C LYS A 47 -4.59 5.13 -6.35
N THR A 48 -5.45 4.62 -5.47
CA THR A 48 -6.44 5.41 -4.75
C THR A 48 -5.78 6.43 -3.83
N HIS A 49 -4.75 6.01 -3.07
CA HIS A 49 -4.04 6.90 -2.14
C HIS A 49 -2.86 7.63 -2.80
N GLN A 50 -2.56 7.33 -4.07
CA GLN A 50 -1.44 7.92 -4.83
C GLN A 50 -0.12 7.78 -4.08
N ILE A 51 0.14 6.57 -3.58
CA ILE A 51 1.31 6.24 -2.75
C ILE A 51 2.42 5.56 -3.55
N GLY A 52 2.34 5.57 -4.89
CA GLY A 52 3.36 4.92 -5.71
C GLY A 52 3.02 4.73 -7.19
N ILE A 53 3.73 3.82 -7.85
CA ILE A 53 3.69 3.59 -9.30
C ILE A 53 3.42 2.11 -9.59
N PRO A 54 2.37 1.78 -10.38
CA PRO A 54 2.20 0.43 -10.90
C PRO A 54 3.18 0.08 -12.01
N PHE A 55 3.83 -1.08 -11.91
CA PHE A 55 4.74 -1.69 -12.91
C PHE A 55 4.12 -2.97 -13.50
N LEU A 56 2.96 -2.84 -14.14
CA LEU A 56 2.23 -3.99 -14.68
C LEU A 56 2.90 -4.55 -15.95
N PRO A 57 2.94 -5.89 -16.15
CA PRO A 57 3.42 -6.54 -17.37
C PRO A 57 2.89 -5.90 -18.66
N GLY A 58 3.79 -5.70 -19.62
CA GLY A 58 3.47 -5.13 -20.94
C GLY A 58 3.16 -3.63 -20.93
N LYS A 59 3.45 -2.92 -19.82
CA LYS A 59 3.26 -1.46 -19.68
C LYS A 59 4.42 -0.80 -18.93
N TRP A 60 5.60 -1.39 -18.95
CA TRP A 60 6.71 -0.98 -18.09
C TRP A 60 7.33 0.33 -18.53
N GLU A 61 7.35 0.62 -19.83
CA GLU A 61 7.97 1.81 -20.43
C GLU A 61 7.43 3.08 -19.77
N LYS A 62 6.10 3.23 -19.72
CA LYS A 62 5.46 4.38 -19.07
C LYS A 62 5.73 4.47 -17.57
N SER A 63 5.96 3.33 -16.92
CA SER A 63 6.26 3.28 -15.48
C SER A 63 7.71 3.63 -15.20
N PHE A 64 8.64 3.21 -16.08
CA PHE A 64 10.03 3.64 -16.07
C PHE A 64 10.16 5.13 -16.38
N ASP A 65 9.45 5.66 -17.37
CA ASP A 65 9.43 7.09 -17.67
C ASP A 65 8.99 7.89 -16.43
N LYS A 66 7.92 7.45 -15.77
CA LYS A 66 7.48 8.05 -14.51
C LYS A 66 8.55 7.96 -13.43
N LEU A 67 9.15 6.79 -13.23
CA LEU A 67 10.18 6.60 -12.20
C LEU A 67 11.40 7.50 -12.45
N ALA A 68 11.84 7.61 -13.71
CA ALA A 68 12.93 8.49 -14.13
C ALA A 68 12.62 9.97 -13.87
N MET A 69 11.36 10.42 -14.01
CA MET A 69 10.98 11.79 -13.65
C MET A 69 11.28 12.10 -12.16
N PHE A 70 11.21 11.12 -11.27
CA PHE A 70 11.49 11.33 -9.84
C PHE A 70 12.98 11.48 -9.51
N GLU A 71 13.89 11.13 -10.42
CA GLU A 71 15.33 11.39 -10.24
C GLU A 71 15.61 12.89 -10.12
N ASN A 72 14.85 13.72 -10.85
CA ASN A 72 14.98 15.17 -10.80
C ASN A 72 13.89 15.85 -9.95
N GLN A 73 12.97 15.06 -9.38
CA GLN A 73 11.77 15.56 -8.68
C GLN A 73 11.54 14.78 -7.36
N HIS A 74 12.59 14.62 -6.55
CA HIS A 74 12.54 13.89 -5.28
C HIS A 74 11.45 14.37 -4.30
N HIS A 75 11.04 15.63 -4.38
CA HIS A 75 9.94 16.14 -3.56
C HIS A 75 8.61 15.40 -3.84
N LEU A 76 8.36 14.97 -5.08
CA LEU A 76 7.15 14.25 -5.43
C LEU A 76 7.15 12.83 -4.87
N SER A 77 8.30 12.13 -4.87
CA SER A 77 8.41 10.81 -4.25
C SER A 77 8.31 10.91 -2.72
N ALA A 78 8.84 11.98 -2.11
CA ALA A 78 8.64 12.27 -0.70
C ALA A 78 7.16 12.51 -0.35
N GLN A 79 6.41 13.22 -1.20
CA GLN A 79 4.96 13.39 -1.02
C GLN A 79 4.22 12.05 -1.06
N MET A 80 4.57 11.15 -1.99
CA MET A 80 4.00 9.81 -2.03
C MET A 80 4.34 9.00 -0.76
N GLY A 81 5.58 9.12 -0.27
CA GLY A 81 6.01 8.52 0.99
C GLY A 81 5.22 9.03 2.20
N ASN A 82 4.97 10.34 2.28
CA ASN A 82 4.14 10.92 3.33
C ASN A 82 2.70 10.39 3.29
N ARG A 83 2.11 10.27 2.10
CA ARG A 83 0.78 9.65 1.92
C ARG A 83 0.78 8.18 2.33
N ALA A 84 1.85 7.43 2.02
CA ALA A 84 2.01 6.04 2.44
C ALA A 84 2.05 5.92 3.97
N ARG A 85 2.78 6.81 4.64
CA ARG A 85 2.84 6.88 6.10
C ARG A 85 1.48 7.22 6.72
N LEU A 86 0.79 8.21 6.18
CA LEU A 86 -0.56 8.58 6.63
C LEU A 86 -1.54 7.39 6.51
N LEU A 87 -1.46 6.63 5.41
CA LEU A 87 -2.27 5.43 5.23
C LEU A 87 -1.95 4.36 6.29
N ALA A 88 -0.67 4.14 6.60
CA ALA A 88 -0.29 3.21 7.67
C ALA A 88 -0.89 3.63 9.03
N GLU A 89 -0.79 4.90 9.39
CA GLU A 89 -1.24 5.41 10.69
C GLU A 89 -2.77 5.40 10.82
N GLN A 90 -3.49 5.75 9.77
CA GLN A 90 -4.96 5.88 9.80
C GLN A 90 -5.69 4.55 9.66
N VAL A 91 -5.13 3.60 8.91
CA VAL A 91 -5.84 2.37 8.50
C VAL A 91 -5.21 1.11 9.07
N PHE A 92 -3.88 1.04 9.14
CA PHE A 92 -3.13 -0.19 9.43
C PHE A 92 -2.36 -0.13 10.75
N SER A 93 -2.66 0.85 11.61
CA SER A 93 -2.00 0.96 12.90
C SER A 93 -2.40 -0.19 13.83
N LYS A 94 -1.53 -0.47 14.81
CA LYS A 94 -1.79 -1.49 15.83
C LYS A 94 -3.13 -1.24 16.54
N ASP A 95 -3.41 0.01 16.90
CA ASP A 95 -4.62 0.36 17.64
C ASP A 95 -5.87 0.07 16.80
N GLN A 96 -5.84 0.40 15.50
CA GLN A 96 -6.92 0.05 14.57
C GLN A 96 -7.09 -1.47 14.42
N ALA A 97 -5.99 -2.21 14.31
CA ALA A 97 -6.03 -3.67 14.19
C ALA A 97 -6.60 -4.34 15.47
N VAL A 98 -6.18 -3.88 16.65
CA VAL A 98 -6.67 -4.37 17.94
C VAL A 98 -8.14 -4.00 18.12
N SER A 99 -8.55 -2.78 17.79
CA SER A 99 -9.96 -2.37 17.85
C SER A 99 -10.85 -3.28 17.00
N ARG A 100 -10.48 -3.52 15.73
CA ARG A 100 -11.24 -4.40 14.82
C ARG A 100 -11.30 -5.85 15.33
N LEU A 101 -10.20 -6.34 15.92
CA LEU A 101 -10.17 -7.67 16.52
C LEU A 101 -11.12 -7.76 17.72
N LEU A 102 -11.09 -6.78 18.62
CA LEU A 102 -11.98 -6.73 19.79
C LEU A 102 -13.45 -6.64 19.38
N ASP A 103 -13.78 -5.81 18.38
CA ASP A 103 -15.15 -5.71 17.85
C ASP A 103 -15.64 -7.03 17.24
N THR A 104 -14.74 -7.81 16.64
CA THR A 104 -15.07 -9.13 16.08
C THR A 104 -15.32 -10.18 17.16
N ILE A 105 -14.51 -10.19 18.24
CA ILE A 105 -14.62 -11.17 19.33
C ILE A 105 -15.74 -10.79 20.31
N GLN A 106 -15.93 -9.50 20.57
CA GLN A 106 -16.91 -8.95 21.52
C GLN A 106 -17.64 -7.76 20.88
N PRO A 107 -18.62 -8.03 20.00
CA PRO A 107 -19.36 -6.96 19.33
C PRO A 107 -20.09 -6.09 20.34
N SER A 108 -19.69 -4.83 20.46
CA SER A 108 -20.42 -3.83 21.25
C SER A 108 -21.50 -3.18 20.38
N GLN A 109 -22.63 -2.74 20.97
CA GLN A 109 -23.71 -2.08 20.21
C GLN A 109 -23.33 -0.69 19.62
N LYS A 110 -22.08 -0.25 19.76
CA LYS A 110 -21.59 1.06 19.27
C LYS A 110 -20.31 0.90 18.46
N SER A 111 -20.34 0.19 17.34
CA SER A 111 -19.23 0.23 16.38
C SER A 111 -19.40 1.45 15.46
N THR A 112 -18.54 2.46 15.62
CA THR A 112 -18.36 3.49 14.59
C THR A 112 -17.39 2.91 13.57
N PRO A 113 -17.69 2.86 12.26
CA PRO A 113 -16.75 2.29 11.30
C PRO A 113 -15.48 3.16 11.28
N GLY A 114 -14.35 2.59 11.70
CA GLY A 114 -13.04 3.19 11.43
C GLY A 114 -12.82 3.28 9.92
N ALA A 115 -11.84 4.06 9.46
CA ALA A 115 -11.50 4.15 8.05
C ALA A 115 -11.31 2.74 7.46
N GLU A 116 -12.31 2.27 6.73
CA GLU A 116 -12.43 0.89 6.31
C GLU A 116 -11.76 0.76 4.95
N VAL A 117 -10.78 -0.13 4.88
CA VAL A 117 -10.09 -0.42 3.65
C VAL A 117 -10.23 -1.92 3.44
N ASP A 118 -10.92 -2.26 2.36
CA ASP A 118 -11.26 -3.63 2.00
C ASP A 118 -9.98 -4.38 1.60
N ILE A 119 -9.33 -5.00 2.59
CA ILE A 119 -8.27 -5.97 2.36
C ILE A 119 -8.99 -7.23 1.87
N ARG A 120 -9.17 -7.34 0.55
CA ARG A 120 -9.74 -8.55 -0.09
C ARG A 120 -8.73 -9.69 -0.02
N THR A 121 -8.61 -10.30 1.14
CA THR A 121 -8.03 -11.64 1.29
C THR A 121 -9.05 -12.64 0.74
N ALA A 122 -8.57 -13.66 0.02
CA ALA A 122 -9.40 -14.74 -0.51
C ALA A 122 -10.06 -15.53 0.62
#